data_AF-A0A8C0MDR7-F1
#
_entry.id   AF-A0A8C0MDR7-F1
#
_cell.length_a   1.000
_cell.length_b   1.000
_cell.length_c   1.000
_cell.angle_alpha   90.00
_cell.angle_beta   90.00
_cell.angle_gamma   90.00
#
_symmetry.space_group_name_H-M   'P 1'
#
loop_
_entity.id
_entity.type
_entity.pdbx_description
1 polymer ?
#
loop_
_entity_poly.entity_id
_entity_poly.type
_entity_poly.pdbx_seq_one_letter_code
_entity_poly.pdbx_strand_id
1 'polypeptide(L)'
;MSFEPLPRYVDQKLLYSSCSLEKTLQCSCSFHGIPTPSVQWLMEGVPVGVNNTDGSLQVTSTKIGAWNNSTISLTGEPEIVMSLHCEGKNQYGIHTSSIFLLPDKHSGSSVFMKGLAQGIVYGSIVSTLFFFFPFCFFPSPSAPPPSTHTLSKINK
;
A
#
# COMPACT_ATOMS: atom_id res chain seq x y z
N MET A 1 28.85 -49.98 16.17
CA MET A 1 27.43 -49.59 16.22
C MET A 1 27.37 -48.24 16.92
N SER A 2 27.33 -47.13 16.17
CA SER A 2 27.12 -45.82 16.78
C SER A 2 25.63 -45.71 17.09
N PHE A 3 25.30 -45.53 18.37
CA PHE A 3 23.95 -45.16 18.77
C PHE A 3 23.76 -43.69 18.42
N GLU A 4 23.11 -43.40 17.29
CA GLU A 4 22.52 -42.08 17.05
C GLU A 4 21.45 -41.87 18.14
N PRO A 5 21.59 -40.90 19.06
CA PRO A 5 20.60 -40.70 20.10
C PRO A 5 19.26 -40.30 19.46
N LEU A 6 18.17 -40.98 19.85
CA LEU A 6 16.82 -40.64 19.42
C LEU A 6 16.57 -39.14 19.65
N PRO A 7 16.09 -38.40 18.64
CA PRO A 7 15.92 -36.96 18.76
C PRO A 7 14.88 -36.69 19.86
N ARG A 8 15.27 -35.88 20.86
CA ARG A 8 14.33 -35.43 21.89
C ARG A 8 13.15 -34.76 21.21
N TYR A 9 11.95 -35.11 21.65
CA TYR A 9 10.73 -34.44 21.23
C TYR A 9 10.87 -32.92 21.47
N VAL A 10 10.50 -32.13 20.45
CA VAL A 10 10.53 -30.67 20.50
C VAL A 10 9.20 -30.17 19.97
N ASP A 11 8.49 -29.42 20.80
CA ASP A 11 7.23 -28.78 20.43
C ASP A 11 7.43 -27.93 19.17
N GLN A 12 6.46 -28.01 18.26
CA GLN A 12 6.51 -27.22 17.05
C GLN A 12 6.30 -25.74 17.36
N LYS A 13 7.08 -24.88 16.71
CA LYS A 13 6.97 -23.44 16.84
C LYS A 13 7.18 -22.75 15.50
N LEU A 14 6.35 -21.77 15.21
CA LEU A 14 6.59 -20.80 14.14
C LEU A 14 7.75 -19.90 14.56
N LEU A 15 8.80 -19.84 13.75
CA LEU A 15 9.97 -19.03 14.04
C LEU A 15 9.88 -17.65 13.42
N TYR A 16 9.50 -17.59 12.15
CA TYR A 16 9.22 -16.34 11.48
C TYR A 16 8.24 -16.53 10.33
N SER A 17 7.56 -15.44 10.00
CA SER A 17 6.77 -15.28 8.78
C SER A 17 6.92 -13.86 8.27
N SER A 18 7.28 -13.70 7.00
CA SER A 18 7.53 -12.38 6.39
C SER A 18 7.14 -12.38 4.93
N CYS A 19 6.71 -11.22 4.43
CA CYS A 19 6.48 -11.00 3.01
C CYS A 19 7.23 -9.77 2.51
N SER A 20 7.73 -9.84 1.28
CA SER A 20 8.35 -8.73 0.57
C SER A 20 7.79 -8.64 -0.85
N LEU A 21 7.62 -7.43 -1.33
CA LEU A 21 7.17 -7.14 -2.69
C LEU A 21 8.35 -6.56 -3.48
N GLU A 22 8.85 -7.30 -4.47
CA GLU A 22 9.86 -6.81 -5.42
C GLU A 22 9.31 -6.83 -6.85
N LYS A 23 9.60 -7.89 -7.62
CA LYS A 23 8.97 -8.14 -8.94
C LYS A 23 7.68 -8.94 -8.82
N THR A 24 7.61 -9.75 -7.77
CA THR A 24 6.53 -10.65 -7.41
C THR A 24 6.44 -10.62 -5.89
N LEU A 25 5.25 -10.80 -5.34
CA LEU A 25 5.06 -10.85 -3.90
C LEU A 25 5.60 -12.18 -3.38
N GLN A 26 6.59 -12.14 -2.49
CA GLN A 26 7.25 -13.32 -1.94
C GLN A 26 7.03 -13.38 -0.43
N CYS A 27 6.41 -14.46 0.04
CA CYS A 27 6.16 -14.71 1.45
C CYS A 27 6.93 -15.96 1.89
N SER A 28 7.52 -15.92 3.08
CA SER A 28 8.25 -17.05 3.67
C SER A 28 7.74 -17.33 5.07
N CYS A 29 7.68 -18.61 5.43
CA CYS A 29 7.40 -19.07 6.78
C CYS A 29 8.33 -20.23 7.15
N SER A 30 8.79 -20.23 8.40
CA SER A 30 9.65 -21.29 8.92
C SER A 30 9.13 -21.85 10.23
N PHE A 31 9.10 -23.18 10.28
CA PHE A 31 8.75 -23.94 11.47
C PHE A 31 9.92 -24.79 11.94
N HIS A 32 10.00 -24.94 13.25
CA HIS A 32 10.92 -25.85 13.91
C HIS A 32 10.17 -26.77 14.87
N GLY A 33 10.47 -28.05 14.82
CA GLY A 33 9.86 -29.05 15.70
C GLY A 33 10.39 -30.44 15.39
N ILE A 34 10.21 -31.36 16.35
CA ILE A 34 10.56 -32.78 16.18
C ILE A 34 9.34 -33.61 16.57
N PRO A 35 8.74 -34.37 15.63
CA PRO A 35 9.11 -34.52 14.22
C PRO A 35 8.97 -33.24 13.40
N THR A 36 9.74 -33.14 12.33
CA THR A 36 9.79 -31.94 11.52
C THR A 36 8.46 -31.66 10.83
N PRO A 37 7.84 -30.48 11.04
CA PRO A 37 6.52 -30.17 10.52
C PRO A 37 6.50 -30.09 8.98
N SER A 38 5.41 -30.54 8.37
CA SER A 38 5.07 -30.27 6.97
C SER A 38 4.41 -28.90 6.88
N VAL A 39 4.78 -28.10 5.89
CA VAL A 39 4.23 -26.77 5.69
C VAL A 39 3.26 -26.75 4.52
N GLN A 40 2.08 -26.16 4.71
CA GLN A 40 1.04 -25.99 3.71
C GLN A 40 0.60 -24.52 3.66
N TRP A 41 0.47 -23.97 2.47
CA TRP A 41 -0.08 -22.62 2.27
C TRP A 41 -1.56 -22.70 1.94
N LEU A 42 -2.36 -21.81 2.52
CA LEU A 42 -3.78 -21.65 2.20
C LEU A 42 -4.03 -20.20 1.82
N MET A 43 -4.74 -20.00 0.73
CA MET A 43 -5.10 -18.69 0.20
C MET A 43 -6.62 -18.58 0.25
N GLU A 44 -7.15 -17.62 0.99
CA GLU A 44 -8.59 -17.53 1.29
C GLU A 44 -9.16 -18.85 1.88
N GLY A 45 -8.33 -19.58 2.64
CA GLY A 45 -8.70 -20.89 3.20
C GLY A 45 -8.61 -22.07 2.22
N VAL A 46 -8.22 -21.83 0.96
CA VAL A 46 -8.03 -22.89 -0.05
C VAL A 46 -6.55 -23.29 -0.12
N PRO A 47 -6.20 -24.57 0.03
CA PRO A 47 -4.81 -25.01 -0.03
C PRO A 47 -4.20 -24.75 -1.41
N VAL A 48 -3.06 -24.06 -1.42
CA VAL A 48 -2.28 -23.81 -2.64
C VAL A 48 -1.53 -25.10 -2.99
N GLY A 49 -1.90 -25.70 -4.12
CA GLY A 49 -1.20 -26.88 -4.63
C GLY A 49 0.20 -26.54 -5.12
N VAL A 50 1.12 -27.51 -5.01
CA VAL A 50 2.49 -27.43 -5.58
C VAL A 50 2.47 -27.28 -7.11
N ASN A 51 1.33 -27.62 -7.74
CA ASN A 51 1.14 -27.59 -9.19
C ASN A 51 -0.03 -26.64 -9.53
N ASN A 52 0.12 -25.36 -9.20
CA ASN A 52 -0.89 -24.37 -9.54
C ASN A 52 -0.99 -24.29 -11.08
N THR A 53 -2.11 -24.74 -11.63
CA THR A 53 -2.33 -24.89 -13.09
C THR A 53 -2.27 -23.58 -13.87
N ASP A 54 -2.30 -22.45 -13.15
CA ASP A 54 -2.30 -21.10 -13.69
C ASP A 54 -0.91 -20.43 -13.67
N GLY A 55 0.12 -21.08 -13.08
CA GLY A 55 1.50 -20.57 -13.03
C GLY A 55 1.70 -19.30 -12.19
N SER A 56 0.62 -18.68 -11.71
CA SER A 56 0.60 -17.44 -10.93
C SER A 56 1.13 -17.59 -9.50
N LEU A 57 1.10 -18.81 -8.95
CA LEU A 57 1.55 -19.17 -7.60
C LEU A 57 2.64 -20.23 -7.69
N GLN A 58 3.77 -19.99 -7.03
CA GLN A 58 4.80 -21.02 -6.87
C GLN A 58 5.14 -21.21 -5.39
N VAL A 59 5.15 -22.48 -4.96
CA VAL A 59 5.50 -22.85 -3.59
C VAL A 59 6.79 -23.65 -3.63
N THR A 60 7.77 -23.22 -2.85
CA THR A 60 9.02 -23.92 -2.61
C THR A 60 9.08 -24.31 -1.13
N SER A 61 9.45 -25.54 -0.81
CA SER A 61 9.61 -26.00 0.58
C SER A 61 10.92 -26.76 0.73
N THR A 62 11.68 -26.39 1.74
CA THR A 62 13.01 -26.91 2.05
C THR A 62 13.02 -27.42 3.48
N LYS A 63 13.16 -28.75 3.62
CA LYS A 63 13.19 -29.44 4.92
C LYS A 63 14.63 -29.82 5.28
N ILE A 64 15.13 -29.33 6.41
CA ILE A 64 16.50 -29.54 6.89
C ILE A 64 16.46 -29.93 8.35
N GLY A 65 16.72 -31.21 8.67
CA GLY A 65 16.65 -31.71 10.04
C GLY A 65 15.28 -31.40 10.66
N ALA A 66 15.26 -30.75 11.82
CA ALA A 66 14.05 -30.32 12.55
C ALA A 66 13.36 -29.06 11.97
N TRP A 67 13.86 -28.51 10.87
CA TRP A 67 13.41 -27.26 10.26
C TRP A 67 12.66 -27.52 8.96
N ASN A 68 11.59 -26.78 8.72
CA ASN A 68 10.96 -26.67 7.41
C ASN A 68 10.75 -25.19 7.08
N ASN A 69 11.32 -24.77 5.97
CA ASN A 69 11.15 -23.43 5.42
C ASN A 69 10.32 -23.54 4.15
N SER A 70 9.22 -22.80 4.06
CA SER A 70 8.46 -22.70 2.84
C SER A 70 8.33 -21.25 2.41
N THR A 71 8.46 -21.06 1.10
CA THR A 71 8.34 -19.77 0.44
C THR A 71 7.29 -19.89 -0.65
N ILE A 72 6.36 -18.95 -0.70
CA ILE A 72 5.36 -18.80 -1.75
C ILE A 72 5.62 -17.50 -2.50
N SER A 73 5.60 -17.55 -3.83
CA SER A 73 5.63 -16.37 -4.69
C SER A 73 4.31 -16.24 -5.45
N LEU A 74 3.79 -15.02 -5.49
CA LEU A 74 2.60 -14.62 -6.22
C LEU A 74 2.99 -13.64 -7.33
N THR A 75 2.57 -13.95 -8.55
CA THR A 75 2.77 -13.08 -9.71
C THR A 75 1.61 -12.08 -9.78
N GLY A 76 1.90 -10.83 -9.42
CA GLY A 76 0.93 -9.73 -9.40
C GLY A 76 0.70 -9.14 -8.02
N GLU A 77 0.20 -7.90 -8.00
CA GLU A 77 -0.25 -7.21 -6.80
C GLU A 77 -1.67 -7.69 -6.46
N PRO A 78 -2.01 -7.96 -5.19
CA PRO A 78 -3.40 -8.20 -4.81
C PRO A 78 -4.24 -6.96 -5.16
N GLU A 79 -5.36 -7.13 -5.88
CA GLU A 79 -6.31 -6.03 -6.18
C GLU A 79 -7.23 -5.74 -4.98
N ILE A 80 -7.54 -6.78 -4.21
CA ILE A 80 -8.33 -6.73 -2.99
C ILE A 80 -7.50 -7.26 -1.81
N VAL A 81 -7.93 -6.95 -0.59
CA VAL A 81 -7.30 -7.53 0.61
C VAL A 81 -7.43 -9.05 0.55
N MET A 82 -6.31 -9.74 0.76
CA MET A 82 -6.22 -11.19 0.63
C MET A 82 -5.54 -11.79 1.85
N SER A 83 -6.02 -12.93 2.32
CA SER A 83 -5.57 -13.64 3.50
C SER A 83 -4.80 -14.90 3.12
N LEU A 84 -3.50 -14.87 3.42
CA LEU A 84 -2.57 -15.96 3.19
C LEU A 84 -2.24 -16.61 4.53
N HIS A 85 -2.47 -17.91 4.63
CA HIS A 85 -2.17 -18.70 5.81
C HIS A 85 -1.02 -19.66 5.52
N CYS A 86 -0.08 -19.77 6.45
CA CYS A 86 0.95 -20.81 6.46
C CYS A 86 0.71 -21.76 7.64
N GLU A 87 0.42 -23.01 7.32
CA GLU A 87 0.14 -24.07 8.29
C GLU A 87 1.32 -25.03 8.43
N GLY A 88 1.89 -25.09 9.62
CA GLY A 88 2.83 -26.11 10.04
C GLY A 88 2.10 -27.26 10.71
N LYS A 89 2.11 -28.44 10.08
CA LYS A 89 1.46 -29.66 10.58
C LYS A 89 2.50 -30.68 11.02
N ASN A 90 2.33 -31.19 12.23
CA ASN A 90 3.07 -32.32 12.78
C ASN A 90 2.08 -33.35 13.36
N GLN A 91 2.56 -34.52 13.74
CA GLN A 91 1.75 -35.57 14.36
C GLN A 91 1.06 -35.13 15.67
N TYR A 92 1.58 -34.08 16.31
CA TYR A 92 1.06 -33.55 17.57
C TYR A 92 0.09 -32.38 17.40
N GLY A 93 -0.10 -31.86 16.18
CA GLY A 93 -1.04 -30.77 15.93
C GLY A 93 -0.69 -29.89 14.75
N ILE A 94 -1.43 -28.79 14.62
CA ILE A 94 -1.29 -27.81 13.55
C ILE A 94 -1.06 -26.43 14.17
N HIS A 95 -0.10 -25.68 13.64
CA HIS A 95 0.12 -24.27 13.95
C HIS A 95 -0.03 -23.43 12.69
N THR A 96 -0.85 -22.38 12.76
CA THR A 96 -1.17 -21.52 11.62
C THR A 96 -0.62 -20.12 11.85
N SER A 97 0.02 -19.55 10.82
CA SER A 97 0.35 -18.13 10.74
C SER A 97 -0.53 -17.46 9.70
N SER A 98 -1.14 -16.33 10.02
CA SER A 98 -1.97 -15.54 9.09
C SER A 98 -1.22 -14.29 8.65
N ILE A 99 -1.26 -14.03 7.35
CA ILE A 99 -0.64 -12.88 6.71
C ILE A 99 -1.70 -12.20 5.83
N PHE A 100 -1.91 -10.92 6.05
CA PHE A 100 -2.85 -10.12 5.25
C PHE A 100 -2.07 -9.33 4.20
N LEU A 101 -2.45 -9.51 2.95
CA LEU A 101 -1.89 -8.83 1.80
C LEU A 101 -2.84 -7.70 1.44
N LEU A 102 -2.34 -6.47 1.44
CA LEU A 102 -3.13 -5.28 1.14
C LEU A 102 -2.74 -4.75 -0.26
N PRO A 103 -3.71 -4.34 -1.08
CA PRO A 103 -3.45 -3.68 -2.36
C PRO A 103 -2.71 -2.35 -2.15
N ASP A 104 -1.72 -2.05 -3.01
CA ASP A 104 -1.13 -0.72 -3.04
C ASP A 104 -2.14 0.29 -3.61
N LYS A 105 -2.54 1.25 -2.78
CA LYS A 105 -3.56 2.26 -3.10
C LYS A 105 -3.02 3.40 -3.97
N HIS A 106 -1.74 3.36 -4.38
CA HIS A 106 -1.08 4.48 -5.07
C HIS A 106 -1.51 4.72 -6.52
N SER A 107 -2.28 3.83 -7.14
CA SER A 107 -2.64 3.94 -8.56
C SER A 107 -3.68 5.04 -8.87
N GLY A 108 -4.57 5.39 -7.92
CA GLY A 108 -5.66 6.36 -8.17
C GLY A 108 -5.42 7.80 -7.71
N SER A 109 -4.52 8.01 -6.74
CA SER A 109 -4.36 9.32 -6.08
C SER A 109 -3.48 10.30 -6.86
N SER A 110 -2.50 9.79 -7.62
CA SER A 110 -1.55 10.63 -8.35
C SER A 110 -2.20 11.40 -9.50
N VAL A 111 -3.19 10.79 -10.18
CA VAL A 111 -3.94 11.43 -11.27
C VAL A 111 -4.93 12.46 -10.73
N PHE A 112 -5.63 12.11 -9.65
CA PHE A 112 -6.57 13.03 -9.00
C PHE A 112 -5.86 14.26 -8.39
N MET A 113 -4.71 14.08 -7.74
CA MET A 113 -3.93 15.21 -7.19
C MET A 113 -3.35 16.11 -8.28
N LYS A 114 -2.91 15.55 -9.41
CA LYS A 114 -2.46 16.34 -10.57
C LYS A 114 -3.62 17.15 -11.17
N GLY A 115 -4.80 16.55 -11.29
CA GLY A 115 -6.01 17.23 -11.77
C GLY A 115 -6.47 18.36 -10.86
N LEU A 116 -6.43 18.15 -9.53
CA LEU A 116 -6.78 19.17 -8.54
C LEU A 116 -5.82 20.36 -8.59
N ALA A 117 -4.51 20.10 -8.67
CA ALA A 117 -3.49 21.15 -8.77
C ALA A 117 -3.65 21.98 -10.06
N GLN A 118 -3.88 21.32 -11.21
CA GLN A 118 -4.13 22.01 -12.47
C GLN A 118 -5.42 22.84 -12.41
N GLY A 119 -6.51 22.31 -11.85
CA GLY A 119 -7.78 23.01 -11.71
C GLY A 119 -7.67 24.29 -10.88
N ILE A 120 -6.93 24.27 -9.77
CA ILE A 120 -6.69 25.46 -8.92
C ILE A 120 -5.94 26.55 -9.69
N VAL A 121 -4.91 26.19 -10.46
CA VAL A 121 -4.10 27.16 -11.21
C VAL A 121 -4.90 27.80 -12.35
N TYR A 122 -5.54 27.00 -13.20
CA TYR A 122 -6.30 27.53 -14.34
C TYR A 122 -7.58 28.26 -13.91
N GLY A 123 -8.25 27.80 -12.85
CA GLY A 123 -9.43 28.46 -12.30
C GLY A 123 -9.14 29.85 -11.73
N SER A 124 -7.99 30.02 -11.06
CA SER A 124 -7.54 31.31 -10.52
C SER A 124 -7.30 32.36 -11.63
N ILE A 125 -6.67 31.95 -12.74
CA ILE A 125 -6.34 32.83 -13.86
C ILE A 125 -7.60 33.30 -14.60
N VAL A 126 -8.56 32.41 -14.85
CA VAL A 126 -9.82 32.78 -15.52
C VAL A 126 -10.67 33.68 -14.64
N SER A 127 -10.75 33.39 -13.34
CA SER A 127 -11.53 34.19 -12.41
C SER A 127 -10.97 35.62 -12.30
N THR A 128 -9.66 35.76 -12.15
CA THR A 128 -9.02 37.08 -12.14
C THR A 128 -9.25 37.84 -13.44
N LEU A 129 -9.06 37.21 -14.61
CA LEU A 129 -9.32 37.87 -15.89
C LEU A 129 -10.78 38.33 -16.03
N PHE A 130 -11.75 37.49 -15.66
CA PHE A 130 -13.19 37.82 -15.78
C PHE A 130 -13.62 38.95 -14.82
N PHE A 131 -13.10 38.97 -13.60
CA PHE A 131 -13.42 40.02 -12.63
C PHE A 131 -12.71 41.35 -12.92
N PHE A 132 -11.46 41.35 -13.41
CA PHE A 132 -10.69 42.57 -13.65
C PHE A 132 -10.93 43.22 -15.03
N PHE A 133 -11.38 42.46 -16.04
CA PHE A 133 -11.71 43.04 -17.36
C PHE A 133 -12.76 44.17 -17.31
N PRO A 134 -13.91 44.04 -16.61
CA PRO A 134 -14.92 45.08 -16.62
C PRO A 134 -14.50 46.36 -15.88
N PHE A 135 -13.59 46.30 -14.91
CA PHE A 135 -13.11 47.50 -14.19
C PHE A 135 -12.16 48.37 -15.03
N CYS A 136 -11.52 47.81 -16.05
CA CYS A 136 -10.68 48.60 -16.98
C CYS A 136 -11.50 49.35 -18.04
N PHE A 137 -12.77 48.98 -18.27
CA PHE A 137 -13.64 49.61 -19.27
C PHE A 137 -14.54 50.71 -18.71
N PHE A 138 -14.59 50.92 -17.39
CA PHE A 138 -15.24 52.10 -16.81
C PHE A 138 -14.24 53.24 -16.68
N PRO A 139 -14.31 54.29 -17.52
CA PRO A 139 -13.48 55.46 -17.35
C PRO A 139 -13.78 56.10 -16.00
N SER A 140 -12.72 56.46 -15.27
CA SER A 140 -12.80 57.17 -13.99
C SER A 140 -13.75 58.38 -14.11
N PRO A 141 -14.68 58.59 -13.17
CA PRO A 141 -15.48 59.81 -13.16
C PRO A 141 -14.53 61.01 -13.04
N SER A 142 -14.52 61.83 -14.10
CA SER A 142 -13.72 63.04 -14.21
C SER A 142 -13.87 63.91 -12.96
N ALA A 143 -12.75 64.30 -12.37
CA ALA A 143 -12.71 65.18 -11.21
C ALA A 143 -13.52 66.47 -11.47
N PRO A 144 -14.34 66.94 -10.51
CA PRO A 144 -15.04 68.21 -10.66
C PRO A 144 -14.04 69.38 -10.69
N PRO A 145 -14.32 70.45 -11.45
CA PRO A 145 -13.41 71.59 -11.58
C PRO A 145 -13.22 72.31 -10.24
N PRO A 146 -12.06 72.96 -10.03
CA PRO A 146 -11.78 73.65 -8.77
C PRO A 146 -12.71 74.86 -8.60
N SER A 147 -13.38 74.92 -7.45
CA SER A 147 -14.16 76.08 -7.03
C SER A 147 -13.23 77.26 -6.79
N THR A 148 -13.40 78.32 -7.58
CA THR A 148 -12.73 79.60 -7.41
C THR A 148 -13.24 80.25 -6.12
N HIS A 149 -12.45 80.17 -5.04
CA HIS A 149 -12.75 80.93 -3.83
C HIS A 149 -12.45 82.41 -4.07
N THR A 150 -13.51 83.18 -4.33
CA THR A 150 -13.50 84.63 -4.30
C THR A 150 -13.11 85.11 -2.91
N LEU A 151 -11.97 85.79 -2.78
CA LEU A 151 -11.52 86.46 -1.56
C LEU A 151 -12.52 87.59 -1.22
N SER A 152 -13.43 87.31 -0.28
CA SER A 152 -14.20 88.35 0.40
C SER A 152 -13.33 88.98 1.49
N LYS A 153 -12.88 90.22 1.25
CA LYS A 153 -12.38 91.12 2.30
C LYS A 153 -13.45 91.24 3.39
N ILE A 154 -13.15 90.81 4.61
CA ILE A 154 -13.89 91.26 5.79
C ILE A 154 -12.94 92.08 6.66
N ASN A 155 -13.23 93.38 6.60
CA ASN A 155 -12.73 94.46 7.42
C ASN A 155 -13.43 94.37 8.79
N LYS A 156 -12.72 94.13 9.88
CA LYS A 156 -12.99 94.71 11.21
C LYS A 156 -11.84 94.43 12.18
#